data_AF-A0A6J2U1A3-F1
#
_entry.id   AF-A0A6J2U1A3-F1
#
_cell.length_a   1.000
_cell.length_b   1.000
_cell.length_c   1.000
_cell.angle_alpha   90.00
_cell.angle_beta   90.00
_cell.angle_gamma   90.00
#
_symmetry.space_group_name_H-M   'P 1'
#
loop_
_entity.id
_entity.type
_entity.pdbx_description
1 polymer ?
#
loop_
_entity_poly.entity_id
_entity_poly.type
_entity_poly.pdbx_seq_one_letter_code
_entity_poly.pdbx_strand_id
1 'polypeptide(L)'
;MRESYLDVPSQYSLFRDIISNDSFQSLTLRQLLKCNDRPLLMKRFRRGKYWIMENVVVGRKSRHMGCADSITFTTHGDYSFVDSLETLVGRWLAPISLAIFAPGHDIIATLEAIQYVRNCVPKSDLVSDFVTFHIYFPYRHMPEYVPLNETEALEYPYSCAATDIIFGKPSNMNRPREEMYRLQQNLSYPINVGRNIARTAANTHFIFACDLQLFPSLGFVDQFLDMVDRNHSILLLDPKTQQPRVYPVPVFELRNNESLPNNKTELLEQVPDQKRWLRRNPNLTDELQVFSVSTRTGKFRSWEPFYVSDNAEPLFDEKVSWEGQSSKRVQVK
;
A
#
# COMPACT_ATOMS: atom_id res chain seq x y z
N MET A 1 -15.60 56.33 11.88
CA MET A 1 -14.39 55.55 12.22
C MET A 1 -14.57 54.18 11.60
N ARG A 2 -13.75 53.87 10.60
CA ARG A 2 -13.66 52.55 9.97
C ARG A 2 -12.70 51.72 10.82
N GLU A 3 -13.13 50.57 11.31
CA GLU A 3 -12.21 49.54 11.80
C GLU A 3 -12.10 48.47 10.71
N SER A 4 -10.93 48.46 10.08
CA SER A 4 -10.47 47.46 9.11
C SER A 4 -10.04 46.20 9.87
N TYR A 5 -10.78 45.10 9.71
CA TYR A 5 -10.29 43.77 10.04
C TYR A 5 -9.20 43.40 9.03
N LEU A 6 -7.98 43.21 9.54
CA LEU A 6 -6.86 42.66 8.80
C LEU A 6 -7.13 41.16 8.56
N ASP A 7 -7.32 40.79 7.31
CA ASP A 7 -7.31 39.39 6.87
C ASP A 7 -5.92 38.79 7.13
N VAL A 8 -5.85 37.82 8.04
CA VAL A 8 -4.69 36.96 8.21
C VAL A 8 -4.86 35.77 7.25
N PRO A 9 -3.96 35.54 6.28
CA PRO A 9 -4.09 34.41 5.38
C PRO A 9 -3.98 33.09 6.15
N SER A 10 -5.03 32.29 6.07
CA SER A 10 -5.07 30.89 6.50
C SER A 10 -3.93 30.10 5.83
N GLN A 11 -3.13 29.39 6.63
CA GLN A 11 -2.06 28.48 6.17
C GLN A 11 -2.56 27.37 5.21
N TYR A 12 -3.86 27.27 4.95
CA TYR A 12 -4.46 26.34 4.00
C TYR A 12 -4.43 26.83 2.54
N SER A 13 -4.00 28.07 2.24
CA SER A 13 -3.91 28.53 0.84
C SER A 13 -2.65 28.05 0.11
N LEU A 14 -1.62 27.56 0.81
CA LEU A 14 -0.38 27.03 0.22
C LEU A 14 -0.54 25.63 -0.41
N PHE A 15 -1.66 24.94 -0.18
CA PHE A 15 -1.90 23.59 -0.70
C PHE A 15 -2.77 23.54 -1.97
N ARG A 16 -3.29 24.68 -2.45
CA ARG A 16 -4.15 24.71 -3.64
C ARG A 16 -3.40 24.76 -4.97
N ASP A 17 -2.09 25.04 -4.96
CA ASP A 17 -1.28 25.18 -6.19
C ASP A 17 -0.49 23.92 -6.59
N ILE A 18 -0.70 22.78 -5.93
CA ILE A 18 0.06 21.53 -6.20
C ILE A 18 -0.60 20.65 -7.31
N ILE A 19 -1.81 20.98 -7.79
CA ILE A 19 -2.60 20.04 -8.60
C ILE A 19 -2.44 20.22 -10.14
N SER A 20 -1.52 21.07 -10.63
CA SER A 20 -1.32 21.18 -12.10
C SER A 20 0.09 21.56 -12.58
N ASN A 21 1.13 21.25 -11.81
CA ASN A 21 2.50 21.30 -12.31
C ASN A 21 3.16 19.98 -11.92
N ASP A 22 3.40 19.11 -12.91
CA ASP A 22 4.37 18.03 -12.73
C ASP A 22 5.63 18.68 -12.15
N SER A 23 6.09 18.20 -11.00
CA SER A 23 7.34 18.70 -10.44
C SER A 23 8.43 18.47 -11.49
N PHE A 24 9.39 19.40 -11.60
CA PHE A 24 10.52 19.24 -12.53
C PHE A 24 11.24 17.89 -12.33
N GLN A 25 11.27 17.42 -11.09
CA GLN A 25 11.74 16.09 -10.69
C GLN A 25 10.94 14.96 -11.35
N SER A 26 9.60 14.99 -11.30
CA SER A 26 8.76 13.96 -11.93
C SER A 26 8.98 13.90 -13.45
N LEU A 27 9.04 15.05 -14.13
CA LEU A 27 9.29 15.10 -15.57
C LEU A 27 10.64 14.47 -15.95
N THR A 28 11.69 14.78 -15.19
CA THR A 28 13.03 14.25 -15.39
C THR A 28 13.05 12.73 -15.17
N LEU A 29 12.47 12.28 -14.06
CA LEU A 29 12.41 10.86 -13.71
C LEU A 29 11.59 10.07 -14.73
N ARG A 30 10.47 10.60 -15.21
CA ARG A 30 9.64 9.99 -16.27
C ARG A 30 10.45 9.77 -17.56
N GLN A 31 11.24 10.75 -17.99
CA GLN A 31 12.10 10.63 -19.17
C GLN A 31 13.17 9.55 -19.00
N LEU A 32 13.78 9.46 -17.80
CA LEU A 32 14.79 8.45 -17.49
C LEU A 32 14.20 7.04 -17.48
N LEU A 33 13.08 6.85 -16.76
CA LEU A 33 12.42 5.56 -16.60
C LEU A 33 11.70 5.08 -17.88
N LYS A 34 11.41 6.00 -18.81
CA LYS A 34 10.62 5.74 -20.03
C LYS A 34 9.29 5.05 -19.70
N CYS A 35 8.69 5.42 -18.57
CA CYS A 35 7.42 4.88 -18.12
C CYS A 35 6.26 5.65 -18.73
N ASN A 36 5.11 4.98 -18.82
CA ASN A 36 3.86 5.56 -19.31
C ASN A 36 2.83 5.56 -18.19
N ASP A 37 2.07 6.64 -18.08
CA ASP A 37 0.95 6.73 -17.15
C ASP A 37 -0.11 5.69 -17.49
N ARG A 38 -0.67 5.07 -16.46
CA ARG A 38 -1.69 4.03 -16.60
C ARG A 38 -2.94 4.47 -15.85
N PRO A 39 -4.09 4.60 -16.51
CA PRO A 39 -5.32 4.96 -15.81
C PRO A 39 -5.80 3.80 -14.94
N LEU A 40 -6.23 4.12 -13.72
CA LEU A 40 -6.86 3.19 -12.79
C LEU A 40 -8.32 2.98 -13.19
N LEU A 41 -8.54 2.11 -14.17
CA LEU A 41 -9.88 1.76 -14.67
C LEU A 41 -10.42 0.51 -13.99
N MET A 42 -11.70 0.53 -13.62
CA MET A 42 -12.38 -0.66 -13.10
C MET A 42 -12.41 -1.76 -14.15
N LYS A 43 -11.97 -2.96 -13.79
CA LYS A 43 -11.97 -4.13 -14.68
C LYS A 43 -12.46 -5.37 -13.95
N ARG A 44 -13.11 -6.25 -14.69
CA ARG A 44 -13.46 -7.59 -14.24
C ARG A 44 -12.83 -8.64 -15.12
N PHE A 45 -12.12 -9.58 -14.53
CA PHE A 45 -11.50 -10.67 -15.27
C PHE A 45 -11.27 -11.88 -14.36
N ARG A 46 -11.02 -13.02 -15.01
CA ARG A 46 -10.66 -14.26 -14.33
C ARG A 46 -9.14 -14.43 -14.34
N ARG A 47 -8.57 -14.82 -13.21
CA ARG A 47 -7.15 -15.19 -13.06
C ARG A 47 -7.04 -16.51 -12.33
N GLY A 48 -6.63 -17.56 -13.05
CA GLY A 48 -6.65 -18.92 -12.53
C GLY A 48 -8.05 -19.30 -12.03
N LYS A 49 -8.14 -19.63 -10.73
CA LYS A 49 -9.39 -20.00 -10.06
C LYS A 49 -10.14 -18.83 -9.40
N TYR A 50 -9.75 -17.58 -9.65
CA TYR A 50 -10.32 -16.41 -9.00
C TYR A 50 -10.98 -15.47 -10.01
N TRP A 51 -12.09 -14.88 -9.59
CA TRP A 51 -12.65 -13.67 -10.19
C TRP A 51 -12.06 -12.46 -9.50
N ILE A 52 -11.67 -11.47 -10.29
CA ILE A 52 -11.05 -10.23 -9.83
C ILE A 52 -11.91 -9.07 -10.30
N MET A 53 -12.19 -8.17 -9.37
CA MET A 53 -12.70 -6.83 -9.59
C MET A 53 -11.57 -5.87 -9.24
N GLU A 54 -10.84 -5.43 -10.26
CA GLU A 54 -9.72 -4.50 -10.11
C GLU A 54 -10.27 -3.06 -10.10
N ASN A 55 -9.72 -2.19 -9.25
CA ASN A 55 -10.08 -0.77 -9.16
C ASN A 55 -11.59 -0.57 -8.91
N VAL A 56 -12.14 -1.26 -7.90
CA VAL A 56 -13.57 -1.17 -7.53
C VAL A 56 -13.90 0.23 -7.01
N VAL A 57 -13.02 0.78 -6.18
CA VAL A 57 -13.07 2.16 -5.68
C VAL A 57 -11.67 2.73 -5.78
N VAL A 58 -11.50 3.86 -6.46
CA VAL A 58 -10.20 4.48 -6.74
C VAL A 58 -9.96 5.69 -5.85
N GLY A 59 -8.74 5.81 -5.32
CA GLY A 59 -8.31 6.97 -4.55
C GLY A 59 -8.40 8.26 -5.38
N ARG A 60 -9.03 9.32 -4.82
CA ARG A 60 -9.25 10.61 -5.51
C ARG A 60 -7.95 11.19 -6.07
N LYS A 61 -6.88 11.21 -5.27
CA LYS A 61 -5.54 11.68 -5.67
C LYS A 61 -4.79 10.61 -6.45
N SER A 62 -4.87 9.35 -6.06
CA SER A 62 -4.18 8.25 -6.75
C SER A 62 -4.51 8.16 -8.24
N ARG A 63 -5.78 8.43 -8.63
CA ARG A 63 -6.21 8.47 -10.03
C ARG A 63 -5.44 9.46 -10.90
N HIS A 64 -4.93 10.53 -10.30
CA HIS A 64 -4.21 11.59 -11.01
C HIS A 64 -2.70 11.43 -10.98
N MET A 65 -2.18 10.44 -10.25
CA MET A 65 -0.74 10.19 -10.21
C MET A 65 -0.27 9.44 -11.45
N GLY A 66 0.74 9.99 -12.10
CA GLY A 66 1.47 9.40 -13.20
C GLY A 66 2.50 8.36 -12.76
N CYS A 67 3.19 7.79 -13.74
CA CYS A 67 4.10 6.68 -13.51
C CYS A 67 5.33 7.06 -12.67
N ALA A 68 5.79 8.31 -12.74
CA ALA A 68 7.00 8.77 -12.03
C ALA A 68 6.70 9.60 -10.78
N ASP A 69 5.42 9.88 -10.49
CA ASP A 69 5.03 10.85 -9.47
C ASP A 69 5.16 10.32 -8.04
N SER A 70 5.13 9.01 -7.86
CA SER A 70 5.04 8.41 -6.54
C SER A 70 5.46 6.94 -6.51
N ILE A 71 5.34 6.33 -5.34
CA ILE A 71 5.49 4.89 -5.12
C ILE A 71 4.12 4.36 -4.69
N THR A 72 3.65 3.29 -5.30
CA THR A 72 2.42 2.62 -4.85
C THR A 72 2.74 1.59 -3.78
N PHE A 73 2.19 1.74 -2.58
CA PHE A 73 2.21 0.69 -1.57
C PHE A 73 1.22 -0.39 -1.98
N THR A 74 1.69 -1.61 -2.21
CA THR A 74 0.85 -2.72 -2.66
C THR A 74 0.68 -3.70 -1.52
N THR A 75 -0.56 -4.00 -1.17
CA THR A 75 -0.87 -4.84 -0.02
C THR A 75 -2.18 -5.60 -0.22
N HIS A 76 -2.50 -6.47 0.73
CA HIS A 76 -3.64 -7.37 0.64
C HIS A 76 -4.24 -7.64 2.02
N GLY A 77 -5.50 -8.07 2.05
CA GLY A 77 -6.20 -8.35 3.30
C GLY A 77 -7.50 -9.12 3.09
N ASP A 78 -8.22 -9.29 4.19
CA ASP A 78 -9.67 -9.51 4.24
C ASP A 78 -10.31 -8.26 4.88
N TYR A 79 -11.64 -8.22 5.04
CA TYR A 79 -12.34 -7.02 5.52
C TYR A 79 -11.96 -6.55 6.95
N SER A 80 -11.09 -7.28 7.68
CA SER A 80 -10.62 -6.89 9.01
C SER A 80 -9.46 -5.86 9.03
N PHE A 81 -9.09 -5.29 7.88
CA PHE A 81 -7.92 -4.41 7.68
C PHE A 81 -7.95 -3.04 8.39
N VAL A 82 -9.09 -2.63 8.96
CA VAL A 82 -9.41 -1.22 9.29
C VAL A 82 -8.35 -0.50 10.14
N ASP A 83 -7.96 -1.06 11.28
CA ASP A 83 -7.07 -0.36 12.23
C ASP A 83 -5.67 -0.11 11.63
N SER A 84 -5.17 -1.12 10.90
CA SER A 84 -3.87 -1.03 10.25
C SER A 84 -3.90 -0.06 9.08
N LEU A 85 -5.01 -0.01 8.32
CA LEU A 85 -5.14 0.91 7.18
C LEU A 85 -5.11 2.37 7.62
N GLU A 86 -5.80 2.73 8.70
CA GLU A 86 -5.79 4.10 9.23
C GLU A 86 -4.36 4.56 9.59
N THR A 87 -3.62 3.70 10.29
CA THR A 87 -2.23 3.99 10.66
C THR A 87 -1.35 4.11 9.42
N LEU A 88 -1.51 3.19 8.46
CA LEU A 88 -0.74 3.14 7.23
C LEU A 88 -0.93 4.39 6.36
N VAL A 89 -2.17 4.79 6.07
CA VAL A 89 -2.43 5.95 5.18
C VAL A 89 -1.83 7.23 5.72
N GLY A 90 -1.84 7.41 7.04
CA GLY A 90 -1.29 8.61 7.68
C GLY A 90 0.24 8.66 7.71
N ARG A 91 0.93 7.55 7.43
CA ARG A 91 2.39 7.51 7.34
C ARG A 91 2.88 7.45 5.90
N TRP A 92 2.12 6.79 5.04
CA TRP A 92 2.48 6.61 3.64
C TRP A 92 2.21 7.85 2.78
N LEU A 93 1.05 8.51 2.95
CA LEU A 93 0.66 9.75 2.25
C LEU A 93 0.84 9.71 0.71
N ALA A 94 0.69 8.54 0.11
CA ALA A 94 0.90 8.25 -1.30
C ALA A 94 -0.02 7.08 -1.73
N PRO A 95 -0.09 6.68 -3.02
CA PRO A 95 -1.02 5.66 -3.48
C PRO A 95 -0.87 4.33 -2.75
N ILE A 96 -2.01 3.73 -2.39
CA ILE A 96 -2.10 2.38 -1.85
C ILE A 96 -3.01 1.55 -2.76
N SER A 97 -2.51 0.41 -3.22
CA SER A 97 -3.30 -0.61 -3.90
C SER A 97 -3.56 -1.76 -2.93
N LEU A 98 -4.82 -1.96 -2.55
CA LEU A 98 -5.24 -2.93 -1.53
C LEU A 98 -6.17 -3.99 -2.13
N ALA A 99 -5.68 -5.23 -2.23
CA ALA A 99 -6.47 -6.36 -2.71
C ALA A 99 -7.14 -7.14 -1.56
N ILE A 100 -8.46 -7.20 -1.56
CA ILE A 100 -9.27 -7.78 -0.49
C ILE A 100 -9.88 -9.10 -0.94
N PHE A 101 -9.62 -10.16 -0.18
CA PHE A 101 -10.22 -11.47 -0.40
C PHE A 101 -11.59 -11.54 0.25
N ALA A 102 -12.64 -11.70 -0.56
CA ALA A 102 -14.03 -11.60 -0.11
C ALA A 102 -14.94 -12.67 -0.76
N PRO A 103 -14.76 -13.97 -0.43
CA PRO A 103 -15.60 -15.05 -0.95
C PRO A 103 -17.01 -15.05 -0.36
N GLY A 104 -18.00 -15.51 -1.13
CA GLY A 104 -19.36 -15.70 -0.64
C GLY A 104 -19.94 -14.42 -0.01
N HIS A 105 -20.41 -14.52 1.23
CA HIS A 105 -21.02 -13.38 1.94
C HIS A 105 -20.00 -12.39 2.53
N ASP A 106 -18.69 -12.70 2.51
CA ASP A 106 -17.64 -11.78 2.98
C ASP A 106 -17.58 -10.47 2.16
N ILE A 107 -18.15 -10.46 0.95
CA ILE A 107 -18.23 -9.24 0.12
C ILE A 107 -19.09 -8.16 0.78
N ILE A 108 -20.13 -8.54 1.53
CA ILE A 108 -21.03 -7.58 2.18
C ILE A 108 -20.24 -6.81 3.23
N ALA A 109 -19.57 -7.53 4.13
CA ALA A 109 -18.69 -6.94 5.13
C ALA A 109 -17.54 -6.15 4.49
N THR A 110 -17.04 -6.59 3.33
CA THR A 110 -15.99 -5.87 2.58
C THR A 110 -16.45 -4.51 2.07
N LEU A 111 -17.62 -4.43 1.45
CA LEU A 111 -18.16 -3.17 0.92
C LEU A 111 -18.50 -2.20 2.05
N GLU A 112 -19.11 -2.70 3.14
CA GLU A 112 -19.33 -1.92 4.35
C GLU A 112 -18.01 -1.42 4.95
N ALA A 113 -16.97 -2.27 4.96
CA ALA A 113 -15.67 -1.90 5.47
C ALA A 113 -15.01 -0.79 4.66
N ILE A 114 -15.03 -0.91 3.33
CA ILE A 114 -14.55 0.12 2.40
C ILE A 114 -15.26 1.45 2.68
N GLN A 115 -16.58 1.44 2.77
CA GLN A 115 -17.36 2.66 2.99
C GLN A 115 -17.11 3.26 4.37
N TYR A 116 -16.99 2.43 5.41
CA TYR A 116 -16.70 2.89 6.75
C TYR A 116 -15.31 3.54 6.85
N VAL A 117 -14.25 2.92 6.29
CA VAL A 117 -12.90 3.54 6.33
C VAL A 117 -12.79 4.79 5.46
N ARG A 118 -13.63 4.93 4.45
CA ARG A 118 -13.62 6.11 3.57
C ARG A 118 -14.41 7.29 4.12
N ASN A 119 -15.30 7.07 5.11
CA ASN A 119 -16.22 8.11 5.57
C ASN A 119 -16.27 8.32 7.09
N CYS A 120 -15.86 7.35 7.91
CA CYS A 120 -16.15 7.35 9.35
C CYS A 120 -14.93 7.37 10.26
N VAL A 121 -13.75 6.95 9.79
CA VAL A 121 -12.52 6.93 10.60
C VAL A 121 -11.80 8.28 10.58
N PRO A 122 -10.96 8.61 11.58
CA PRO A 122 -10.27 9.90 11.68
C PRO A 122 -9.47 10.31 10.43
N LYS A 123 -8.88 9.34 9.73
CA LYS A 123 -8.10 9.57 8.48
C LYS A 123 -8.86 9.17 7.21
N SER A 124 -10.19 9.21 7.24
CA SER A 124 -11.06 8.86 6.12
C SER A 124 -10.78 9.64 4.83
N ASP A 125 -10.42 10.92 4.94
CA ASP A 125 -10.00 11.71 3.77
C ASP A 125 -8.74 11.17 3.11
N LEU A 126 -7.74 10.73 3.89
CA LEU A 126 -6.53 10.12 3.34
C LEU A 126 -6.82 8.76 2.71
N VAL A 127 -7.72 7.97 3.31
CA VAL A 127 -8.20 6.73 2.70
C VAL A 127 -8.87 7.02 1.36
N SER A 128 -9.79 7.98 1.33
CA SER A 128 -10.51 8.40 0.12
C SER A 128 -9.60 9.01 -0.95
N ASP A 129 -8.51 9.65 -0.56
CA ASP A 129 -7.54 10.24 -1.48
C ASP A 129 -6.59 9.20 -2.09
N PHE A 130 -6.10 8.27 -1.28
CA PHE A 130 -4.92 7.47 -1.64
C PHE A 130 -5.19 5.98 -1.85
N VAL A 131 -6.28 5.42 -1.32
CA VAL A 131 -6.49 3.97 -1.34
C VAL A 131 -7.35 3.58 -2.54
N THR A 132 -6.83 2.67 -3.34
CA THR A 132 -7.54 1.99 -4.42
C THR A 132 -7.81 0.55 -4.01
N PHE A 133 -9.08 0.17 -4.03
CA PHE A 133 -9.56 -1.13 -3.54
C PHE A 133 -9.81 -2.09 -4.69
N HIS A 134 -9.31 -3.31 -4.55
CA HIS A 134 -9.56 -4.43 -5.45
C HIS A 134 -10.23 -5.55 -4.66
N ILE A 135 -11.18 -6.26 -5.25
CA ILE A 135 -11.90 -7.35 -4.59
C ILE A 135 -11.70 -8.62 -5.42
N TYR A 136 -11.45 -9.75 -4.76
CA TYR A 136 -11.32 -11.03 -5.44
C TYR A 136 -11.86 -12.19 -4.61
N PHE A 137 -12.32 -13.22 -5.30
CA PHE A 137 -12.91 -14.42 -4.70
C PHE A 137 -12.80 -15.63 -5.64
N PRO A 138 -12.83 -16.88 -5.13
CA PRO A 138 -12.76 -18.08 -5.96
C PRO A 138 -14.04 -18.25 -6.78
N TYR A 139 -13.94 -18.75 -8.02
CA TYR A 139 -15.13 -18.92 -8.88
C TYR A 139 -16.18 -19.89 -8.32
N ARG A 140 -15.78 -20.82 -7.45
CA ARG A 140 -16.70 -21.76 -6.78
C ARG A 140 -17.40 -21.17 -5.55
N HIS A 141 -16.97 -19.98 -5.11
CA HIS A 141 -17.48 -19.26 -3.95
C HIS A 141 -17.84 -17.84 -4.35
N MET A 142 -18.52 -17.73 -5.49
CA MET A 142 -18.96 -16.46 -6.06
C MET A 142 -20.03 -15.84 -5.14
N PRO A 143 -19.91 -14.55 -4.79
CA PRO A 143 -20.97 -13.84 -4.09
C PRO A 143 -22.25 -13.74 -4.92
N GLU A 144 -23.39 -13.63 -4.24
CA GLU A 144 -24.69 -13.37 -4.89
C GLU A 144 -24.76 -11.97 -5.50
N TYR A 145 -24.04 -11.02 -4.90
CA TYR A 145 -24.00 -9.62 -5.30
C TYR A 145 -22.56 -9.13 -5.47
N VAL A 146 -22.30 -8.39 -6.54
CA VAL A 146 -21.05 -7.66 -6.80
C VAL A 146 -21.39 -6.31 -7.44
N PRO A 147 -20.77 -5.19 -7.04
CA PRO A 147 -21.09 -3.89 -7.63
C PRO A 147 -20.72 -3.85 -9.12
N LEU A 148 -21.60 -3.30 -9.96
CA LEU A 148 -21.49 -3.25 -11.42
C LEU A 148 -20.54 -2.15 -11.93
N ASN A 149 -20.31 -1.10 -11.16
CA ASN A 149 -19.38 -0.01 -11.48
C ASN A 149 -18.89 0.67 -10.19
N GLU A 150 -17.96 1.63 -10.33
CA GLU A 150 -17.41 2.38 -9.20
C GLU A 150 -18.49 3.19 -8.47
N THR A 151 -19.45 3.80 -9.19
CA THR A 151 -20.56 4.57 -8.59
C THR A 151 -21.37 3.72 -7.63
N GLU A 152 -21.76 2.51 -8.06
CA GLU A 152 -22.51 1.58 -7.21
C GLU A 152 -21.71 1.15 -5.97
N ALA A 153 -20.39 0.93 -6.11
CA ALA A 153 -19.54 0.64 -4.96
C ALA A 153 -19.42 1.83 -3.99
N LEU A 154 -19.34 3.06 -4.52
CA LEU A 154 -19.27 4.31 -3.76
C LEU A 154 -20.58 4.68 -3.05
N GLU A 155 -21.72 4.28 -3.61
CA GLU A 155 -23.06 4.51 -3.06
C GLU A 155 -23.52 3.40 -2.12
N TYR A 156 -22.68 2.38 -1.91
CA TYR A 156 -23.03 1.26 -1.03
C TYR A 156 -23.37 1.75 0.40
N PRO A 157 -24.49 1.29 0.99
CA PRO A 157 -24.96 1.79 2.28
C PRO A 157 -23.94 1.61 3.40
N TYR A 158 -23.81 2.61 4.26
CA TYR A 158 -22.96 2.55 5.44
C TYR A 158 -23.55 3.38 6.59
N SER A 159 -23.07 3.08 7.80
CA SER A 159 -23.39 3.85 9.00
C SER A 159 -22.11 4.18 9.75
N CYS A 160 -21.91 5.46 10.05
CA CYS A 160 -20.89 5.89 11.00
C CYS A 160 -21.38 5.85 12.46
N ALA A 161 -22.69 5.65 12.67
CA ALA A 161 -23.24 5.47 14.01
C ALA A 161 -22.84 4.09 14.51
N ALA A 162 -21.79 4.05 15.33
CA ALA A 162 -21.35 2.86 16.06
C ALA A 162 -22.50 2.39 16.95
N THR A 163 -23.13 1.28 16.62
CA THR A 163 -24.23 0.74 17.42
C THR A 163 -23.78 0.00 18.68
N ASP A 164 -22.48 -0.19 18.91
CA ASP A 164 -21.96 -0.63 20.22
C ASP A 164 -20.57 -0.06 20.50
N ILE A 165 -20.55 0.89 21.44
CA ILE A 165 -19.37 1.65 21.88
C ILE A 165 -18.54 0.75 22.79
N ILE A 166 -17.69 -0.09 22.19
CA ILE A 166 -16.45 -0.56 22.87
C ILE A 166 -15.23 -0.41 21.93
N PHE A 167 -15.40 -0.51 20.60
CA PHE A 167 -14.25 -0.44 19.66
C PHE A 167 -14.48 0.38 18.37
N GLY A 168 -15.54 1.21 18.29
CA GLY A 168 -15.74 2.17 17.20
C GLY A 168 -16.08 1.59 15.81
N LYS A 169 -15.85 0.31 15.56
CA LYS A 169 -16.15 -0.36 14.28
C LYS A 169 -17.64 -0.66 14.10
N PRO A 170 -18.16 -0.70 12.85
CA PRO A 170 -19.54 -1.09 12.57
C PRO A 170 -19.79 -2.53 13.00
N SER A 171 -21.03 -2.85 13.36
CA SER A 171 -21.46 -4.13 13.94
C SER A 171 -21.00 -5.35 13.14
N ASN A 172 -20.96 -5.26 11.81
CA ASN A 172 -20.52 -6.34 10.93
C ASN A 172 -18.99 -6.56 10.91
N MET A 173 -18.20 -5.57 11.32
CA MET A 173 -16.75 -5.69 11.52
C MET A 173 -16.36 -6.11 12.94
N ASN A 174 -17.30 -6.09 13.87
CA ASN A 174 -17.16 -6.66 15.22
C ASN A 174 -17.60 -8.13 15.28
N ARG A 175 -17.95 -8.73 14.14
CA ARG A 175 -18.29 -10.16 14.08
C ARG A 175 -17.08 -11.00 14.46
N PRO A 176 -17.26 -12.06 15.27
CA PRO A 176 -16.26 -13.08 15.49
C PRO A 176 -15.64 -13.54 14.17
N ARG A 177 -14.32 -13.76 14.14
CA ARG A 177 -13.62 -14.19 12.92
C ARG A 177 -14.22 -15.48 12.36
N GLU A 178 -14.72 -16.34 13.23
CA GLU A 178 -15.37 -17.61 12.94
C GLU A 178 -16.62 -17.46 12.05
N GLU A 179 -17.22 -16.27 11.99
CA GLU A 179 -18.34 -15.96 11.12
C GLU A 179 -17.93 -15.66 9.67
N MET A 180 -16.64 -15.41 9.39
CA MET A 180 -16.14 -15.20 8.03
C MET A 180 -16.51 -16.39 7.15
N TYR A 181 -17.11 -16.13 5.99
CA TYR A 181 -17.45 -17.17 5.00
C TYR A 181 -16.24 -18.02 4.69
N ARG A 182 -15.07 -17.39 4.53
CA ARG A 182 -13.79 -18.09 4.34
C ARG A 182 -13.56 -19.18 5.38
N LEU A 183 -13.74 -18.88 6.66
CA LEU A 183 -13.49 -19.84 7.75
C LEU A 183 -14.59 -20.90 7.81
N GLN A 184 -15.87 -20.50 7.67
CA GLN A 184 -17.00 -21.42 7.65
C GLN A 184 -16.89 -22.47 6.54
N GLN A 185 -16.33 -22.10 5.39
CA GLN A 185 -16.14 -22.99 4.23
C GLN A 185 -14.73 -23.60 4.17
N ASN A 186 -13.91 -23.43 5.22
CA ASN A 186 -12.55 -23.95 5.32
C ASN A 186 -11.67 -23.60 4.10
N LEU A 187 -11.76 -22.35 3.63
CA LEU A 187 -11.00 -21.86 2.49
C LEU A 187 -9.64 -21.32 2.93
N SER A 188 -8.58 -21.81 2.30
CA SER A 188 -7.23 -21.24 2.46
C SER A 188 -7.18 -19.80 1.95
N TYR A 189 -6.46 -18.91 2.64
CA TYR A 189 -6.28 -17.53 2.19
C TYR A 189 -5.20 -17.43 1.08
N PRO A 190 -5.57 -17.07 -0.16
CA PRO A 190 -4.63 -17.01 -1.29
C PRO A 190 -3.77 -15.74 -1.33
N ILE A 191 -2.91 -15.61 -0.33
CA ILE A 191 -2.09 -14.43 -0.09
C ILE A 191 -1.37 -13.88 -1.34
N ASN A 192 -0.73 -14.74 -2.13
CA ASN A 192 0.06 -14.30 -3.28
C ASN A 192 -0.78 -13.88 -4.48
N VAL A 193 -2.03 -14.33 -4.56
CA VAL A 193 -3.00 -13.82 -5.55
C VAL A 193 -3.32 -12.36 -5.22
N GLY A 194 -3.62 -12.06 -3.95
CA GLY A 194 -3.83 -10.68 -3.49
C GLY A 194 -2.63 -9.77 -3.74
N ARG A 195 -1.41 -10.23 -3.40
CA ARG A 195 -0.17 -9.49 -3.70
C ARG A 195 -0.04 -9.17 -5.17
N ASN A 196 -0.22 -10.16 -6.04
CA ASN A 196 -0.10 -9.96 -7.48
C ASN A 196 -1.18 -9.02 -8.03
N ILE A 197 -2.43 -9.11 -7.56
CA ILE A 197 -3.52 -8.20 -7.96
C ILE A 197 -3.13 -6.75 -7.65
N ALA A 198 -2.78 -6.46 -6.39
CA ALA A 198 -2.40 -5.12 -5.98
C ALA A 198 -1.19 -4.60 -6.77
N ARG A 199 -0.21 -5.48 -6.98
CA ARG A 199 1.02 -5.15 -7.70
C ARG A 199 0.81 -4.85 -9.17
N THR A 200 0.02 -5.65 -9.87
CA THR A 200 -0.20 -5.46 -11.31
C THR A 200 -1.15 -4.30 -11.61
N ALA A 201 -1.98 -3.91 -10.64
CA ALA A 201 -2.92 -2.81 -10.77
C ALA A 201 -2.32 -1.43 -10.47
N ALA A 202 -1.12 -1.36 -9.88
CA ALA A 202 -0.43 -0.10 -9.59
C ALA A 202 -0.19 0.73 -10.87
N ASN A 203 -0.44 2.04 -10.77
CA ASN A 203 -0.23 3.01 -11.84
C ASN A 203 1.18 3.64 -11.84
N THR A 204 1.90 3.54 -10.73
CA THR A 204 3.27 4.05 -10.61
C THR A 204 4.31 3.05 -11.14
N HIS A 205 5.48 3.56 -11.52
CA HIS A 205 6.64 2.75 -11.89
C HIS A 205 7.21 2.06 -10.66
N PHE A 206 7.45 2.81 -9.59
CA PHE A 206 7.92 2.24 -8.33
C PHE A 206 6.76 1.70 -7.51
N ILE A 207 6.96 0.50 -6.97
CA ILE A 207 6.00 -0.19 -6.12
C ILE A 207 6.69 -0.67 -4.85
N PHE A 208 5.98 -0.62 -3.71
CA PHE A 208 6.45 -1.17 -2.45
C PHE A 208 5.52 -2.30 -2.00
N ALA A 209 5.93 -3.55 -2.22
CA ALA A 209 5.13 -4.73 -1.87
C ALA A 209 5.31 -5.12 -0.40
N CYS A 210 4.32 -4.76 0.41
CA CYS A 210 4.43 -4.81 1.86
C CYS A 210 3.15 -5.32 2.54
N ASP A 211 3.30 -5.89 3.73
CA ASP A 211 2.17 -6.41 4.49
C ASP A 211 1.50 -5.23 5.25
N LEU A 212 0.17 -5.25 5.36
CA LEU A 212 -0.63 -4.12 5.87
C LEU A 212 -0.25 -3.65 7.29
N GLN A 213 0.33 -4.54 8.10
CA GLN A 213 0.74 -4.27 9.48
C GLN A 213 2.15 -3.67 9.59
N LEU A 214 2.85 -3.50 8.48
CA LEU A 214 4.18 -2.90 8.45
C LEU A 214 4.08 -1.43 8.08
N PHE A 215 4.40 -0.58 9.05
CA PHE A 215 4.23 0.85 8.93
C PHE A 215 5.54 1.51 8.44
N PRO A 216 5.52 2.19 7.28
CA PRO A 216 6.72 2.83 6.73
C PRO A 216 7.16 4.04 7.56
N SER A 217 8.43 4.45 7.41
CA SER A 217 8.93 5.73 7.94
C SER A 217 8.18 6.91 7.32
N LEU A 218 8.01 7.99 8.09
CA LEU A 218 7.41 9.22 7.57
C LEU A 218 8.25 9.80 6.44
N GLY A 219 7.60 10.29 5.38
CA GLY A 219 8.26 10.90 4.22
C GLY A 219 9.09 9.93 3.38
N PHE A 220 8.90 8.61 3.53
CA PHE A 220 9.68 7.61 2.79
C PHE A 220 9.60 7.78 1.27
N VAL A 221 8.41 8.10 0.74
CA VAL A 221 8.18 8.26 -0.71
C VAL A 221 9.04 9.38 -1.26
N ASP A 222 8.95 10.57 -0.68
CA ASP A 222 9.71 11.75 -1.11
C ASP A 222 11.21 11.49 -0.97
N GLN A 223 11.66 10.96 0.18
CA GLN A 223 13.07 10.64 0.40
C GLN A 223 13.62 9.61 -0.60
N PHE A 224 12.80 8.64 -0.99
CA PHE A 224 13.18 7.66 -2.01
C PHE A 224 13.28 8.29 -3.39
N LEU A 225 12.30 9.11 -3.79
CA LEU A 225 12.33 9.81 -5.06
C LEU A 225 13.52 10.79 -5.14
N ASP A 226 13.84 11.49 -4.05
CA ASP A 226 15.01 12.35 -3.93
C ASP A 226 16.32 11.55 -3.99
N MET A 227 16.36 10.36 -3.40
CA MET A 227 17.53 9.49 -3.47
C MET A 227 17.79 9.02 -4.91
N VAL A 228 16.74 8.63 -5.65
CA VAL A 228 16.92 8.17 -7.04
C VAL A 228 17.25 9.32 -7.99
N ASP A 229 16.66 10.50 -7.79
CA ASP A 229 16.96 11.71 -8.58
C ASP A 229 18.40 12.17 -8.37
N ARG A 230 18.90 12.17 -7.12
CA ARG A 230 20.30 12.49 -6.84
C ARG A 230 21.28 11.42 -7.32
N ASN A 231 20.81 10.20 -7.60
CA ASN A 231 21.66 9.06 -7.93
C ASN A 231 21.08 8.18 -9.06
N HIS A 232 21.02 8.69 -10.28
CA HIS A 232 20.50 7.92 -11.42
C HIS A 232 21.21 6.57 -11.66
N SER A 233 22.44 6.39 -11.16
CA SER A 233 23.19 5.13 -11.33
C SER A 233 22.52 3.92 -10.67
N ILE A 234 21.61 4.15 -9.71
CA ILE A 234 20.88 3.08 -9.03
C ILE A 234 19.61 2.66 -9.76
N LEU A 235 19.17 3.43 -10.76
CA LEU A 235 18.02 3.10 -11.60
C LEU A 235 18.34 2.00 -12.61
N LEU A 236 17.32 1.20 -12.94
CA LEU A 236 17.35 0.27 -14.07
C LEU A 236 16.90 1.03 -15.32
N LEU A 237 17.85 1.59 -16.08
CA LEU A 237 17.56 2.42 -17.26
C LEU A 237 17.60 1.62 -18.57
N ASP A 238 18.33 0.51 -18.60
CA ASP A 238 18.38 -0.41 -19.73
C ASP A 238 18.25 -1.88 -19.29
N PRO A 239 17.03 -2.43 -19.29
CA PRO A 239 16.78 -3.83 -18.92
C PRO A 239 17.50 -4.87 -19.78
N LYS A 240 18.00 -4.50 -20.98
CA LYS A 240 18.73 -5.45 -21.85
C LYS A 240 20.16 -5.66 -21.40
N THR A 241 20.76 -4.66 -20.76
CA THR A 241 22.18 -4.66 -20.38
C THR A 241 22.38 -4.69 -18.87
N GLN A 242 21.35 -4.36 -18.10
CA GLN A 242 21.39 -4.29 -16.64
C GLN A 242 20.52 -5.38 -16.00
N GLN A 243 20.97 -5.90 -14.87
CA GLN A 243 20.19 -6.86 -14.08
C GLN A 243 19.03 -6.17 -13.35
N PRO A 244 17.89 -6.86 -13.14
CA PRO A 244 16.79 -6.37 -12.33
C PRO A 244 17.25 -5.89 -10.95
N ARG A 245 16.65 -4.81 -10.47
CA ARG A 245 17.02 -4.17 -9.20
C ARG A 245 15.82 -4.10 -8.27
N VAL A 246 16.11 -4.27 -7.00
CA VAL A 246 15.17 -4.03 -5.92
C VAL A 246 15.88 -3.19 -4.87
N TYR A 247 15.14 -2.43 -4.08
CA TYR A 247 15.64 -1.57 -3.03
C TYR A 247 15.12 -2.08 -1.68
N PRO A 248 15.86 -2.99 -1.02
CA PRO A 248 15.43 -3.62 0.22
C PRO A 248 15.36 -2.61 1.35
N VAL A 249 14.25 -2.67 2.09
CA VAL A 249 13.98 -1.86 3.27
C VAL A 249 14.04 -2.77 4.50
N PRO A 250 14.90 -2.47 5.49
CA PRO A 250 14.92 -3.20 6.75
C PRO A 250 13.59 -3.09 7.48
N VAL A 251 13.16 -4.19 8.10
CA VAL A 251 11.97 -4.24 8.96
C VAL A 251 12.42 -4.50 10.39
N PHE A 252 11.82 -3.77 11.32
CA PHE A 252 12.11 -3.86 12.75
C PHE A 252 10.83 -4.22 13.49
N GLU A 253 10.93 -5.16 14.43
CA GLU A 253 9.85 -5.50 15.35
C GLU A 253 9.97 -4.62 16.59
N LEU A 254 8.87 -3.97 16.97
CA LEU A 254 8.75 -3.21 18.20
C LEU A 254 8.06 -4.07 19.27
N ARG A 255 8.29 -3.75 20.55
CA ARG A 255 7.57 -4.44 21.62
C ARG A 255 6.13 -3.98 21.65
N ASN A 256 5.26 -4.82 22.21
CA ASN A 256 3.86 -4.45 22.45
C ASN A 256 3.81 -3.16 23.29
N ASN A 257 2.91 -2.24 22.93
CA ASN A 257 2.70 -0.92 23.55
C ASN A 257 3.82 0.12 23.35
N GLU A 258 4.84 -0.14 22.53
CA GLU A 258 5.76 0.91 22.09
C GLU A 258 5.12 1.78 21.00
N SER A 259 5.43 3.08 21.01
CA SER A 259 4.98 4.02 19.99
C SER A 259 5.80 3.86 18.71
N LEU A 260 5.14 3.89 17.55
CA LEU A 260 5.81 3.84 16.26
C LEU A 260 6.82 5.00 16.12
N PRO A 261 8.09 4.73 15.78
CA PRO A 261 9.10 5.76 15.64
C PRO A 261 8.83 6.62 14.41
N ASN A 262 8.93 7.94 14.57
CA ASN A 262 8.69 8.91 13.50
C ASN A 262 9.93 9.22 12.68
N ASN A 263 11.11 9.10 13.29
CA ASN A 263 12.39 9.41 12.67
C ASN A 263 13.43 8.35 13.02
N LYS A 264 14.61 8.46 12.39
CA LYS A 264 15.70 7.52 12.59
C LYS A 264 16.13 7.49 14.06
N THR A 265 16.22 8.64 14.71
CA THR A 265 16.65 8.77 16.12
C THR A 265 15.76 7.97 17.06
N GLU A 266 14.44 8.13 16.98
CA GLU A 266 13.47 7.35 17.78
C GLU A 266 13.57 5.85 17.51
N LEU A 267 13.73 5.47 16.23
CA LEU A 267 13.96 4.07 15.87
C LEU A 267 15.25 3.54 16.51
N LEU A 268 16.30 4.36 16.63
CA LEU A 268 17.56 3.94 17.22
C LEU A 268 17.43 3.59 18.72
N GLU A 269 16.55 4.27 19.42
CA GLU A 269 16.31 4.05 20.84
C GLU A 269 15.53 2.76 21.12
N GLN A 270 14.71 2.33 20.15
CA GLN A 270 13.77 1.22 20.32
C GLN A 270 14.29 -0.13 19.80
N VAL A 271 15.30 -0.16 18.91
CA VAL A 271 15.78 -1.42 18.30
C VAL A 271 16.90 -2.08 19.13
N PRO A 272 16.72 -3.31 19.66
CA PRO A 272 17.74 -4.04 20.40
C PRO A 272 19.01 -4.32 19.58
N ASP A 273 20.19 -4.38 20.22
CA ASP A 273 21.50 -4.75 19.62
C ASP A 273 22.02 -3.89 18.45
N GLN A 274 21.36 -2.78 18.17
CA GLN A 274 21.65 -1.92 17.02
C GLN A 274 23.03 -1.26 17.06
N LYS A 275 23.64 -1.10 18.25
CA LYS A 275 25.03 -0.65 18.44
C LYS A 275 26.03 -1.48 17.61
N ARG A 276 25.69 -2.73 17.26
CA ARG A 276 26.50 -3.60 16.40
C ARG A 276 26.36 -3.28 14.90
N TRP A 277 25.19 -2.80 14.46
CA TRP A 277 24.90 -2.39 13.07
C TRP A 277 25.43 -0.98 12.76
N LEU A 278 25.39 -0.07 13.75
CA LEU A 278 25.71 1.35 13.60
C LEU A 278 27.16 1.72 13.98
N ARG A 279 28.14 0.84 13.75
CA ARG A 279 29.56 1.17 13.99
C ARG A 279 30.05 2.39 13.21
N ARG A 280 29.29 2.85 12.21
CA ARG A 280 29.33 4.20 11.68
C ARG A 280 28.06 4.91 12.17
N ASN A 281 28.20 5.91 13.04
CA ASN A 281 27.27 7.03 13.05
C ASN A 281 27.75 7.99 11.94
N PRO A 282 27.27 7.90 10.69
CA PRO A 282 27.33 9.08 9.84
C PRO A 282 26.48 10.16 10.52
N ASN A 283 26.68 11.43 10.15
CA ASN A 283 25.79 12.52 10.56
C ASN A 283 24.34 12.04 10.51
N LEU A 284 23.60 12.23 11.62
CA LEU A 284 22.19 11.88 11.74
C LEU A 284 21.37 12.78 10.81
N THR A 285 21.41 12.47 9.52
CA THR A 285 20.57 13.08 8.51
C THR A 285 19.40 12.13 8.28
N ASP A 286 18.19 12.68 8.19
CA ASP A 286 17.01 11.94 7.73
C ASP A 286 16.98 11.78 6.20
N GLU A 287 18.11 12.00 5.52
CA GLU A 287 18.24 11.69 4.10
C GLU A 287 18.37 10.20 3.86
N LEU A 288 17.54 9.66 2.97
CA LEU A 288 17.67 8.27 2.50
C LEU A 288 18.87 8.14 1.57
N GLN A 289 19.71 7.14 1.84
CA GLN A 289 20.93 6.85 1.07
C GLN A 289 21.15 5.35 0.93
N VAL A 290 21.83 4.98 -0.15
CA VAL A 290 22.22 3.60 -0.42
C VAL A 290 23.35 3.19 0.52
N PHE A 291 23.05 2.27 1.43
CA PHE A 291 24.03 1.78 2.40
C PHE A 291 24.96 0.71 1.80
N SER A 292 24.44 -0.18 0.96
CA SER A 292 25.19 -1.28 0.34
C SER A 292 24.50 -1.75 -0.94
N VAL A 293 25.31 -2.21 -1.90
CA VAL A 293 24.84 -2.85 -3.14
C VAL A 293 25.45 -4.24 -3.22
N SER A 294 24.63 -5.26 -3.51
CA SER A 294 25.08 -6.64 -3.60
C SER A 294 24.21 -7.44 -4.57
N THR A 295 24.79 -8.50 -5.13
CA THR A 295 24.09 -9.48 -5.98
C THR A 295 23.81 -10.74 -5.18
N ARG A 296 22.57 -11.25 -5.25
CA ARG A 296 22.18 -12.49 -4.59
C ARG A 296 22.92 -13.69 -5.17
N THR A 297 23.72 -14.36 -4.36
CA THR A 297 24.49 -15.55 -4.77
C THR A 297 24.46 -16.62 -3.67
N GLY A 298 24.72 -17.88 -4.06
CA GLY A 298 24.82 -19.02 -3.15
C GLY A 298 23.62 -19.17 -2.19
N LYS A 299 23.91 -19.28 -0.89
CA LYS A 299 22.92 -19.49 0.19
C LYS A 299 21.96 -18.31 0.41
N PHE A 300 22.30 -17.11 -0.08
CA PHE A 300 21.45 -15.92 0.00
C PHE A 300 20.61 -15.73 -1.28
N ARG A 301 20.58 -16.75 -2.16
CA ARG A 301 19.65 -16.82 -3.28
C ARG A 301 18.20 -16.89 -2.85
N SER A 302 17.90 -17.19 -1.58
CA SER A 302 16.55 -17.15 -1.01
C SER A 302 16.56 -16.23 0.22
N TRP A 303 15.72 -15.19 0.19
CA TRP A 303 15.51 -14.25 1.27
C TRP A 303 14.07 -13.72 1.16
N GLU A 304 13.51 -13.17 2.25
CA GLU A 304 12.15 -12.60 2.28
C GLU A 304 12.17 -11.11 2.60
N PRO A 305 12.77 -10.28 1.74
CA PRO A 305 12.84 -8.84 1.96
C PRO A 305 11.47 -8.18 1.73
N PHE A 306 11.36 -7.00 2.31
CA PHE A 306 10.44 -5.96 1.88
C PHE A 306 11.25 -4.97 1.05
N TYR A 307 10.78 -4.59 -0.13
CA TYR A 307 11.57 -3.76 -1.04
C TYR A 307 10.70 -2.94 -1.98
N VAL A 308 11.26 -1.82 -2.42
CA VAL A 308 10.75 -1.08 -3.58
C VAL A 308 11.27 -1.75 -4.87
N SER A 309 10.45 -1.86 -5.91
CA SER A 309 10.84 -2.34 -7.25
C SER A 309 10.09 -1.62 -8.37
N ASP A 310 10.39 -1.97 -9.62
CA ASP A 310 9.84 -1.38 -10.86
C ASP A 310 8.75 -2.26 -11.54
N ASN A 311 8.17 -3.20 -10.78
CA ASN A 311 7.19 -4.20 -11.23
C ASN A 311 7.70 -5.18 -12.31
N ALA A 312 8.98 -5.12 -12.69
CA ALA A 312 9.61 -6.06 -13.61
C ALA A 312 10.07 -7.35 -12.91
N GLU A 313 10.09 -7.37 -11.58
CA GLU A 313 10.43 -8.56 -10.81
C GLU A 313 9.36 -9.67 -10.96
N PRO A 314 9.75 -10.95 -10.85
CA PRO A 314 8.80 -12.03 -11.04
C PRO A 314 7.60 -11.95 -10.08
N LEU A 315 6.45 -12.43 -10.55
CA LEU A 315 5.23 -12.48 -9.73
C LEU A 315 5.41 -13.43 -8.54
N PHE A 316 4.68 -13.17 -7.46
CA PHE A 316 4.61 -14.11 -6.36
C PHE A 316 3.93 -15.42 -6.81
N ASP A 317 4.41 -16.57 -6.34
CA ASP A 317 3.82 -17.87 -6.68
C ASP A 317 2.43 -18.00 -6.06
N GLU A 318 1.40 -17.98 -6.90
CA GLU A 318 -0.02 -18.02 -6.50
C GLU A 318 -0.48 -19.36 -5.94
N LYS A 319 0.38 -20.40 -5.99
CA LYS A 319 0.11 -21.68 -5.32
C LYS A 319 0.28 -21.57 -3.79
N VAL A 320 0.98 -20.54 -3.31
CA VAL A 320 1.22 -20.32 -1.89
C VAL A 320 -0.01 -19.69 -1.24
N SER A 321 -0.50 -20.34 -0.19
CA SER A 321 -1.54 -19.82 0.70
C SER A 321 -0.95 -19.42 2.06
N TRP A 322 -1.74 -18.67 2.83
CA TRP A 322 -1.36 -18.27 4.19
C TRP A 322 -1.10 -19.45 5.11
N GLU A 323 -1.91 -20.51 5.00
CA GLU A 323 -1.84 -21.70 5.85
C GLU A 323 -0.81 -22.73 5.36
N GLY A 324 -0.34 -22.61 4.11
CA GLY A 324 0.34 -23.70 3.42
C GLY A 324 1.87 -23.77 3.59
N GLN A 325 2.56 -22.65 3.86
CA GLN A 325 4.03 -22.60 3.86
C GLN A 325 4.61 -21.61 4.87
N SER A 326 5.84 -21.89 5.33
CA SER A 326 6.63 -20.98 6.17
C SER A 326 7.11 -19.76 5.39
N SER A 327 7.66 -19.96 4.19
CA SER A 327 7.99 -18.87 3.26
C SER A 327 6.79 -18.50 2.42
N LYS A 328 6.35 -17.25 2.52
CA LYS A 328 5.14 -16.77 1.84
C LYS A 328 5.46 -15.83 0.68
N ARG A 329 6.70 -15.36 0.56
CA ARG A 329 7.13 -14.37 -0.45
C ARG A 329 7.88 -15.00 -1.63
N VAL A 330 7.67 -16.30 -1.88
CA VAL A 330 8.24 -17.02 -3.02
C VAL A 330 7.74 -16.43 -4.33
N GLN A 331 8.64 -16.23 -5.28
CA GLN A 331 8.33 -15.76 -6.62
C GLN A 331 8.49 -16.89 -7.64
N VAL A 332 7.73 -16.82 -8.73
CA VAL A 332 7.91 -17.76 -9.86
C VAL A 332 9.30 -17.60 -10.47
N LYS A 333 9.91 -18.71 -10.89
CA LYS A 333 11.23 -18.73 -11.52
C LYS A 333 11.18 -18.31 -12.98
#